data_AF-A0A6A5TEG0-F1
#
_entry.id   AF-A0A6A5TEG0-F1
#
_cell.length_a   1.000
_cell.length_b   1.000
_cell.length_c   1.000
_cell.angle_alpha   90.00
_cell.angle_beta   90.00
_cell.angle_gamma   90.00
#
_symmetry.space_group_name_H-M   'P 1'
#
loop_
_entity.id
_entity.type
_entity.pdbx_description
1 polymer ?
#
loop_
_entity_poly.entity_id
_entity_poly.type
_entity_poly.pdbx_seq_one_letter_code
_entity_poly.pdbx_strand_id
1 'polypeptide(L)'
;MLDELSSQTCEQEVLACLKELPSGLTETYQRILDKVATLPTARRLLALKVFFWTITVRRPVSIAEMRILLSVQPRDKNPDQRRFIIDAEKTIYSVCAGLIQYRGSQRSIHPTHFTVTEYLDTYFRQEQVLKEIMGAYQTLDLRSNDSLATAVCLRYLSYDFVTELATTTNPAEATAILQEPEPKFALLLYAIENWPFHFISINDPERGAHSPFFYMLLETGITTLAYQ
;
A
#
# COMPACT_ATOMS: atom_id res chain seq x y z
N MET A 1 5.12 20.74 12.02
CA MET A 1 4.91 22.19 11.80
C MET A 1 4.33 22.83 13.06
N LEU A 2 3.13 22.48 13.50
CA LEU A 2 2.63 22.93 14.81
C LEU A 2 3.52 22.46 15.96
N ASP A 3 3.98 21.20 15.91
CA ASP A 3 4.91 20.65 16.91
C ASP A 3 6.30 21.29 16.89
N GLU A 4 6.76 21.80 15.72
CA GLU A 4 8.04 22.51 15.64
C GLU A 4 7.90 23.92 16.22
N LEU A 5 6.79 24.60 15.94
CA LEU A 5 6.53 25.91 16.52
C LEU A 5 6.35 25.83 18.04
N SER A 6 5.67 24.79 18.54
CA SER A 6 5.45 24.60 19.98
C SER A 6 6.69 24.14 20.74
N SER A 7 7.73 23.65 20.06
CA SER A 7 8.98 23.23 20.68
C SER A 7 10.04 24.34 20.79
N GLN A 8 9.78 25.55 20.27
CA GLN A 8 10.73 26.66 20.35
C GLN A 8 10.71 27.28 21.75
N THR A 9 11.89 27.68 22.25
CA THR A 9 12.07 28.10 23.65
C THR A 9 12.18 29.62 23.82
N CYS A 10 12.41 30.37 22.74
CA CYS A 10 12.45 31.82 22.77
C CYS A 10 11.81 32.47 21.53
N GLU A 11 11.47 33.77 21.64
CA GLU A 11 10.82 34.54 20.57
C GLU A 11 11.65 34.57 19.27
N GLN A 12 12.98 34.67 19.39
CA GLN A 12 13.87 34.64 18.23
C GLN A 12 13.76 33.31 17.44
N GLU A 13 13.71 32.19 18.15
CA GLU A 13 13.54 30.86 17.58
C GLU A 13 12.16 30.69 16.92
N VAL A 14 11.10 31.20 17.56
CA VAL A 14 9.75 31.23 16.98
C VAL A 14 9.74 32.02 15.67
N LEU A 15 10.30 33.24 15.67
CA LEU A 15 10.36 34.09 14.48
C LEU A 15 11.22 33.49 13.36
N ALA A 16 12.30 32.79 13.69
CA ALA A 16 13.09 32.05 12.71
C ALA A 16 12.28 30.89 12.11
N CYS A 17 11.62 30.08 12.95
CA CYS A 17 10.78 28.97 12.52
C CYS A 17 9.62 29.43 11.62
N LEU A 18 9.01 30.58 11.92
CA LEU A 18 7.96 31.19 11.09
C LEU A 18 8.47 31.63 9.71
N LYS A 19 9.72 32.09 9.61
CA LYS A 19 10.34 32.46 8.32
C LYS A 19 10.68 31.26 7.45
N GLU A 20 10.91 30.09 8.07
CA GLU A 20 11.19 28.83 7.39
C GLU A 20 9.92 28.02 7.08
N LEU A 21 8.73 28.62 7.24
CA LEU A 21 7.50 27.96 6.85
C LEU A 21 7.50 27.73 5.33
N PRO A 22 7.08 26.54 4.88
CA PRO A 22 6.95 26.24 3.46
C PRO A 22 5.97 27.24 2.81
N SER A 23 6.34 27.74 1.63
CA SER A 23 5.58 28.74 0.87
C SER A 23 4.29 28.18 0.23
N GLY A 24 4.15 26.86 0.21
CA GLY A 24 2.96 26.17 -0.30
C GLY A 24 2.88 24.69 0.08
N LEU A 25 1.83 24.02 -0.42
CA LEU A 25 1.55 22.62 -0.09
C LEU A 25 2.64 21.66 -0.59
N THR A 26 3.21 21.90 -1.78
CA THR A 26 4.30 21.09 -2.33
C THR A 26 5.51 21.07 -1.40
N GLU A 27 5.98 22.24 -0.96
CA GLU A 27 7.10 22.35 -0.01
C GLU A 27 6.74 21.78 1.36
N THR A 28 5.48 21.92 1.78
CA THR A 28 4.99 21.31 3.02
C THR A 28 5.10 19.79 2.98
N TYR A 29 4.65 19.17 1.89
CA TYR A 29 4.71 17.71 1.71
C TYR A 29 6.14 17.22 1.51
N GLN A 30 6.97 17.96 0.76
CA GLN A 30 8.39 17.66 0.62
C GLN A 30 9.09 17.63 1.98
N ARG A 31 8.89 18.66 2.80
CA ARG A 31 9.47 18.73 4.15
C ARG A 31 9.01 17.56 5.03
N ILE A 32 7.78 17.07 4.85
CA ILE A 32 7.30 15.88 5.57
C ILE A 32 8.01 14.62 5.06
N LEU A 33 8.17 14.45 3.74
CA LEU A 33 8.91 13.32 3.18
C LEU A 33 10.41 13.37 3.54
N ASP A 34 11.01 14.55 3.66
CA ASP A 34 12.40 14.71 4.13
C ASP A 34 12.54 14.24 5.58
N LYS A 35 11.56 14.52 6.44
CA LYS A 35 11.52 13.95 7.80
C LYS A 35 11.33 12.45 7.80
N VAL A 36 10.51 11.91 6.90
CA VAL A 36 10.39 10.46 6.72
C VAL A 36 11.73 9.87 6.28
N ALA A 37 12.50 10.58 5.46
CA ALA A 37 13.80 10.14 4.98
C ALA A 37 14.86 10.03 6.08
N THR A 38 14.74 10.77 7.18
CA THR A 38 15.65 10.66 8.34
C THR A 38 15.30 9.52 9.30
N LEU A 39 14.15 8.85 9.12
CA LEU A 39 13.78 7.70 9.93
C LEU A 39 14.75 6.52 9.71
N PRO A 40 14.91 5.62 10.71
CA PRO A 40 15.63 4.36 10.53
C PRO A 40 15.11 3.59 9.32
N THR A 41 16.01 2.93 8.57
CA THR A 41 15.72 2.31 7.26
C THR A 41 14.41 1.51 7.22
N ALA A 42 14.16 0.64 8.20
CA ALA A 42 12.94 -0.17 8.26
C ALA A 42 11.66 0.68 8.41
N ARG A 43 11.72 1.75 9.21
CA ARG A 43 10.58 2.66 9.45
C ARG A 43 10.33 3.57 8.25
N ARG A 44 11.40 4.10 7.64
CA ARG A 44 11.32 4.87 6.40
C ARG A 44 10.69 4.03 5.29
N LEU A 45 11.19 2.81 5.08
CA LEU A 45 10.65 1.93 4.04
C LEU A 45 9.19 1.56 4.30
N LEU A 46 8.80 1.33 5.55
CA LEU A 46 7.40 1.11 5.89
C LEU A 46 6.52 2.32 5.52
N ALA A 47 6.93 3.54 5.87
CA ALA A 47 6.20 4.75 5.51
C ALA A 47 6.00 4.87 4.00
N LEU A 48 7.07 4.66 3.23
CA LEU A 48 7.02 4.70 1.76
C LEU A 48 6.07 3.64 1.19
N LYS A 49 6.12 2.40 1.70
CA LYS A 49 5.19 1.35 1.27
C LYS A 49 3.74 1.70 1.61
N VAL A 50 3.47 2.26 2.80
CA VAL A 50 2.11 2.70 3.17
C VAL A 50 1.62 3.81 2.24
N PHE A 51 2.44 4.82 1.97
CA PHE A 51 2.08 5.89 1.05
C PHE A 51 1.82 5.37 -0.36
N PHE A 52 2.70 4.50 -0.87
CA PHE A 52 2.54 3.82 -2.14
C PHE A 52 1.18 3.12 -2.23
N TRP A 53 0.84 2.27 -1.25
CA TRP A 53 -0.44 1.56 -1.27
C TRP A 53 -1.62 2.51 -1.15
N THR A 54 -1.52 3.55 -0.32
CA THR A 54 -2.60 4.52 -0.12
C THR A 54 -3.02 5.21 -1.42
N ILE A 55 -2.07 5.45 -2.34
CA ILE A 55 -2.37 6.05 -3.65
C ILE A 55 -2.63 5.03 -4.77
N THR A 56 -2.18 3.78 -4.61
CA THR A 56 -2.28 2.75 -5.65
C THR A 56 -3.58 1.96 -5.54
N VAL A 57 -4.14 1.82 -4.34
CA VAL A 57 -5.38 1.05 -4.14
C VAL A 57 -6.59 1.71 -4.82
N ARG A 58 -7.48 0.91 -5.42
CA ARG A 58 -8.71 1.41 -6.09
C ARG A 58 -9.82 1.87 -5.16
N ARG A 59 -9.76 1.48 -3.89
CA ARG A 59 -10.61 2.00 -2.81
C ARG A 59 -9.79 2.11 -1.54
N PRO A 60 -10.17 2.99 -0.59
CA PRO A 60 -9.58 2.98 0.74
C PRO A 60 -9.59 1.58 1.35
N VAL A 61 -8.46 1.20 1.94
CA VAL A 61 -8.28 -0.11 2.58
C VAL A 61 -8.21 0.06 4.10
N SER A 62 -8.75 -0.90 4.84
CA SER A 62 -8.62 -1.01 6.28
C SER A 62 -7.17 -1.24 6.70
N ILE A 63 -6.86 -0.99 7.98
CA ILE A 63 -5.55 -1.33 8.56
C ILE A 63 -5.26 -2.84 8.43
N ALA A 64 -6.29 -3.68 8.54
CA ALA A 64 -6.16 -5.13 8.39
C ALA A 64 -5.77 -5.52 6.95
N GLU A 65 -6.45 -4.95 5.95
CA GLU A 65 -6.11 -5.13 4.53
C GLU A 65 -4.69 -4.63 4.23
N MET A 66 -4.35 -3.42 4.71
CA MET A 66 -3.02 -2.82 4.53
C MET A 66 -1.92 -3.69 5.14
N ARG A 67 -2.15 -4.27 6.32
CA ARG A 67 -1.20 -5.18 6.97
C ARG A 67 -0.87 -6.38 6.09
N ILE A 68 -1.88 -6.93 5.41
CA ILE A 68 -1.68 -8.05 4.48
C ILE A 68 -0.98 -7.58 3.20
N LEU A 69 -1.43 -6.48 2.57
CA LEU A 69 -0.79 -5.88 1.38
C LEU A 69 0.72 -5.65 1.57
N LEU A 70 1.11 -5.14 2.74
CA LEU A 70 2.50 -4.85 3.06
C LEU A 70 3.36 -6.11 3.26
N SER A 71 2.73 -7.23 3.63
CA SER A 71 3.39 -8.51 3.96
C SER A 71 3.57 -9.44 2.76
N VAL A 72 2.75 -9.30 1.73
CA VAL A 72 2.77 -10.15 0.54
C VAL A 72 4.01 -9.84 -0.29
N GLN A 73 4.76 -10.87 -0.66
CA GLN A 73 5.90 -10.76 -1.56
C GLN A 73 5.57 -11.50 -2.85
N PRO A 74 5.55 -10.85 -4.02
CA PRO A 74 5.10 -11.46 -5.27
C PRO A 74 5.81 -12.76 -5.67
N ARG A 75 7.05 -12.97 -5.18
CA ARG A 75 7.87 -14.15 -5.49
C ARG A 75 7.81 -15.25 -4.43
N ASP A 76 7.12 -15.04 -3.32
CA ASP A 76 7.02 -16.01 -2.25
C ASP A 76 5.97 -17.06 -2.54
N LYS A 77 6.26 -18.34 -2.31
CA LYS A 77 5.28 -19.41 -2.50
C LYS A 77 4.15 -19.35 -1.47
N ASN A 78 4.51 -19.12 -0.20
CA ASN A 78 3.62 -19.20 0.94
C ASN A 78 3.61 -17.88 1.73
N PRO A 79 2.51 -17.55 2.45
CA PRO A 79 2.47 -16.39 3.32
C PRO A 79 3.49 -16.52 4.46
N ASP A 80 4.33 -15.50 4.66
CA ASP A 80 5.22 -15.42 5.84
C ASP A 80 4.62 -14.49 6.90
N GLN A 81 4.00 -15.09 7.91
CA GLN A 81 3.39 -14.35 9.02
C GLN A 81 4.41 -13.52 9.80
N ARG A 82 5.71 -13.83 9.74
CA ARG A 82 6.76 -13.02 10.40
C ARG A 82 6.93 -11.64 9.75
N ARG A 83 6.39 -11.44 8.55
CA ARG A 83 6.33 -10.12 7.89
C ARG A 83 5.11 -9.30 8.29
N PHE A 84 4.23 -9.82 9.13
CA PHE A 84 3.10 -9.05 9.62
C PHE A 84 3.58 -7.95 10.55
N ILE A 85 3.15 -6.73 10.26
CA ILE A 85 3.44 -5.59 11.11
C ILE A 85 2.81 -5.83 12.48
N ILE A 86 3.63 -5.65 13.52
CA ILE A 86 3.22 -5.67 14.92
C ILE A 86 2.54 -4.33 15.23
N ASP A 87 1.40 -4.39 15.91
CA ASP A 87 0.57 -3.22 16.23
C ASP A 87 0.33 -2.31 15.03
N ALA A 88 -0.17 -2.90 13.93
CA ALA A 88 -0.25 -2.25 12.62
C ALA A 88 -0.81 -0.82 12.67
N GLU A 89 -1.88 -0.58 13.43
CA GLU A 89 -2.46 0.76 13.60
C GLU A 89 -1.44 1.75 14.17
N LYS A 90 -0.86 1.45 15.34
CA LYS A 90 0.09 2.33 16.01
C LYS A 90 1.38 2.50 15.19
N THR A 91 1.88 1.42 14.63
CA THR A 91 3.13 1.41 13.88
C THR A 91 2.99 2.20 12.58
N ILE A 92 1.93 1.99 11.80
CA ILE A 92 1.66 2.76 10.57
C ILE A 92 1.48 4.24 10.90
N TYR A 93 0.64 4.58 11.88
CA TYR A 93 0.40 5.97 12.28
C TYR A 93 1.70 6.69 12.63
N SER A 94 2.58 6.02 13.37
CA SER A 94 3.84 6.59 13.85
C SER A 94 4.91 6.84 12.78
N VAL A 95 4.78 6.29 11.57
CA VAL A 95 5.77 6.48 10.49
C VAL A 95 5.26 7.38 9.35
N CYS A 96 3.96 7.59 9.25
CA CYS A 96 3.34 8.31 8.13
C CYS A 96 3.20 9.83 8.32
N ALA A 97 3.74 10.38 9.43
CA ALA A 97 3.96 11.82 9.65
C ALA A 97 2.77 12.75 9.31
N GLY A 98 1.54 12.28 9.54
CA GLY A 98 0.31 13.07 9.34
C GLY A 98 -0.16 13.20 7.89
N LEU A 99 0.47 12.52 6.91
CA LEU A 99 -0.01 12.48 5.52
C LEU A 99 -1.20 11.54 5.32
N ILE A 100 -1.45 10.66 6.28
CA ILE A 100 -2.62 9.78 6.30
C ILE A 100 -3.45 10.01 7.56
N GLN A 101 -4.70 9.57 7.49
CA GLN A 101 -5.64 9.53 8.61
C GLN A 101 -6.50 8.26 8.55
N TYR A 102 -7.09 7.89 9.69
CA TYR A 102 -8.04 6.79 9.77
C TYR A 102 -9.47 7.32 9.77
N ARG A 103 -10.36 6.68 8.99
CA ARG A 103 -11.77 7.05 8.89
C ARG A 103 -12.69 5.85 9.09
N GLY A 104 -13.85 6.12 9.68
CA GLY A 104 -14.92 5.14 9.89
C GLY A 104 -14.62 4.10 10.97
N SER A 105 -15.61 3.24 11.25
CA SER A 105 -15.50 2.17 12.25
C SER A 105 -14.47 1.11 11.88
N GLN A 106 -14.30 0.82 10.59
CA GLN A 106 -13.32 -0.15 10.08
C GLN A 106 -11.88 0.39 10.01
N ARG A 107 -11.64 1.62 10.48
CA ARG A 107 -10.31 2.28 10.45
C ARG A 107 -9.66 2.20 9.06
N SER A 108 -10.41 2.63 8.05
CA SER A 108 -9.89 2.74 6.68
C SER A 108 -8.80 3.82 6.60
N ILE A 109 -7.75 3.57 5.83
CA ILE A 109 -6.61 4.46 5.63
C ILE A 109 -6.91 5.41 4.47
N HIS A 110 -6.80 6.71 4.72
CA HIS A 110 -7.02 7.76 3.74
C HIS A 110 -5.86 8.75 3.76
N PRO A 111 -5.55 9.39 2.63
CA PRO A 111 -4.80 10.65 2.63
C PRO A 111 -5.49 11.67 3.55
N THR A 112 -4.70 12.52 4.22
CA THR A 112 -5.25 13.57 5.08
C THR A 112 -6.06 14.59 4.27
N HIS A 113 -5.65 14.83 3.03
CA HIS A 113 -6.30 15.74 2.08
C HIS A 113 -6.09 15.26 0.63
N PHE A 114 -6.94 15.66 -0.32
CA PHE A 114 -6.84 15.19 -1.71
C PHE A 114 -5.52 15.62 -2.40
N THR A 115 -5.00 16.80 -2.07
CA THR A 115 -3.72 17.28 -2.62
C THR A 115 -2.51 16.47 -2.15
N VAL A 116 -2.63 15.70 -1.06
CA VAL A 116 -1.60 14.72 -0.66
C VAL A 116 -1.52 13.61 -1.70
N THR A 117 -2.66 13.13 -2.20
CA THR A 117 -2.72 12.10 -3.26
C THR A 117 -2.03 12.59 -4.52
N GLU A 118 -2.33 13.81 -4.99
CA GLU A 118 -1.74 14.38 -6.20
C GLU A 118 -0.21 14.51 -6.09
N TYR A 119 0.25 15.00 -4.94
CA TYR A 119 1.67 15.13 -4.67
C TYR A 119 2.37 13.76 -4.60
N LEU A 120 1.81 12.80 -3.87
CA LEU A 120 2.36 11.46 -3.76
C LEU A 120 2.33 10.70 -5.10
N ASP A 121 1.29 10.86 -5.92
CA ASP A 121 1.24 10.25 -7.27
C ASP A 121 2.43 10.73 -8.12
N THR A 122 2.72 12.02 -8.09
CA THR A 122 3.90 12.59 -8.77
C THR A 122 5.21 12.06 -8.16
N TYR A 123 5.29 11.99 -6.83
CA TYR A 123 6.47 11.49 -6.12
C TYR A 123 6.79 10.03 -6.45
N PHE A 124 5.79 9.15 -6.47
CA PHE A 124 5.97 7.71 -6.73
C PHE A 124 6.11 7.37 -8.22
N ARG A 125 5.89 8.31 -9.13
CA ARG A 125 6.25 8.17 -10.57
C ARG A 125 7.74 8.40 -10.84
N GLN A 126 8.48 8.99 -9.89
CA GLN A 126 9.92 9.21 -10.05
C GLN A 126 10.65 7.87 -10.11
N GLU A 127 11.54 7.71 -11.10
CA GLU A 127 12.21 6.43 -11.38
C GLU A 127 12.95 5.86 -10.16
N GLN A 128 13.61 6.72 -9.39
CA GLN A 128 14.36 6.31 -8.21
C GLN A 128 13.45 5.75 -7.10
N VAL A 129 12.31 6.39 -6.86
CA VAL A 129 11.33 5.98 -5.85
C VAL A 129 10.66 4.67 -6.29
N LEU A 130 10.30 4.57 -7.57
CA LEU A 130 9.74 3.35 -8.15
C LEU A 130 10.70 2.17 -7.97
N LYS A 131 11.99 2.34 -8.34
CA LYS A 131 13.02 1.30 -8.17
C LYS A 131 13.19 0.89 -6.71
N GLU A 132 13.13 1.83 -5.78
CA GLU A 132 13.23 1.55 -4.35
C GLU A 132 12.06 0.68 -3.87
N ILE A 133 10.82 1.04 -4.22
CA ILE A 133 9.63 0.24 -3.88
C ILE A 133 9.70 -1.14 -4.52
N MET A 134 10.00 -1.22 -5.83
CA MET A 134 10.12 -2.51 -6.52
C MET A 134 11.23 -3.38 -5.93
N GLY A 135 12.36 -2.80 -5.54
CA GLY A 135 13.45 -3.49 -4.86
C GLY A 135 13.02 -4.08 -3.52
N ALA A 136 12.21 -3.36 -2.74
CA ALA A 136 11.65 -3.86 -1.48
C ALA A 136 10.68 -5.03 -1.64
N TYR A 137 10.14 -5.21 -2.85
CA TYR A 137 9.30 -6.35 -3.23
C TYR A 137 10.02 -7.41 -4.07
N GLN A 138 11.33 -7.24 -4.32
CA GLN A 138 12.13 -8.09 -5.20
C GLN A 138 11.57 -8.20 -6.62
N THR A 139 10.91 -7.15 -7.12
CA THR A 139 10.20 -7.12 -8.40
C THR A 139 10.74 -6.03 -9.32
N LEU A 140 12.06 -5.90 -9.44
CA LEU A 140 12.72 -4.87 -10.27
C LEU A 140 12.40 -4.98 -11.77
N ASP A 141 11.85 -6.11 -12.21
CA ASP A 141 11.33 -6.32 -13.55
C ASP A 141 10.00 -5.59 -13.82
N LEU A 142 9.27 -5.22 -12.76
CA LEU A 142 8.00 -4.50 -12.87
C LEU A 142 8.23 -2.99 -13.07
N ARG A 143 7.41 -2.40 -13.95
CA ARG A 143 7.62 -1.04 -14.47
C ARG A 143 6.54 -0.03 -14.08
N SER A 144 5.52 -0.43 -13.33
CA SER A 144 4.46 0.46 -12.88
C SER A 144 3.92 0.07 -11.50
N ASN A 145 3.29 1.03 -10.83
CA ASN A 145 2.62 0.80 -9.54
C ASN A 145 1.51 -0.25 -9.69
N ASP A 146 0.73 -0.16 -10.77
CA ASP A 146 -0.31 -1.13 -11.11
C ASP A 146 0.25 -2.54 -11.35
N SER A 147 1.43 -2.68 -11.96
CA SER A 147 2.09 -3.98 -12.15
C SER A 147 2.37 -4.68 -10.80
N LEU A 148 2.88 -3.93 -9.82
CA LEU A 148 3.11 -4.47 -8.47
C LEU A 148 1.80 -4.76 -7.75
N ALA A 149 0.79 -3.90 -7.90
CA ALA A 149 -0.53 -4.11 -7.32
C ALA A 149 -1.19 -5.39 -7.83
N THR A 150 -1.16 -5.61 -9.15
CA THR A 150 -1.60 -6.86 -9.77
C THR A 150 -0.83 -8.05 -9.24
N ALA A 151 0.51 -8.00 -9.24
CA ALA A 151 1.35 -9.11 -8.80
C ALA A 151 1.10 -9.49 -7.33
N VAL A 152 0.91 -8.50 -6.45
CA VAL A 152 0.58 -8.72 -5.04
C VAL A 152 -0.82 -9.32 -4.87
N CYS A 153 -1.84 -8.81 -5.56
CA CYS A 153 -3.19 -9.36 -5.47
C CYS A 153 -3.23 -10.80 -5.98
N LEU A 154 -2.66 -11.08 -7.15
CA LEU A 154 -2.62 -12.43 -7.72
C LEU A 154 -1.82 -13.39 -6.85
N ARG A 155 -0.67 -12.94 -6.32
CA ARG A 155 0.10 -13.75 -5.37
C ARG A 155 -0.73 -14.10 -4.15
N TYR A 156 -1.38 -13.13 -3.53
CA TYR A 156 -2.22 -13.36 -2.37
C TYR A 156 -3.34 -14.38 -2.67
N LEU A 157 -4.01 -14.25 -3.82
CA LEU A 157 -5.07 -15.17 -4.25
C LEU A 157 -4.58 -16.58 -4.58
N SER A 158 -3.28 -16.74 -4.85
CA SER A 158 -2.65 -18.04 -5.12
C SER A 158 -2.15 -18.79 -3.88
N TYR A 159 -2.30 -18.23 -2.67
CA TYR A 159 -1.89 -18.93 -1.45
C TYR A 159 -2.82 -20.11 -1.14
N ASP A 160 -2.24 -21.20 -0.62
CA ASP A 160 -2.95 -22.45 -0.32
C ASP A 160 -4.25 -22.23 0.46
N PHE A 161 -4.25 -21.38 1.48
CA PHE A 161 -5.45 -21.12 2.30
C PHE A 161 -6.60 -20.44 1.52
N VAL A 162 -6.30 -19.69 0.45
CA VAL A 162 -7.30 -19.12 -0.45
C VAL A 162 -7.79 -20.17 -1.43
N THR A 163 -6.87 -20.99 -1.95
CA THR A 163 -7.21 -22.11 -2.85
C THR A 163 -8.10 -23.13 -2.15
N GLU A 164 -7.76 -23.52 -0.91
CA GLU A 164 -8.57 -24.39 -0.07
C GLU A 164 -9.99 -23.83 0.08
N LEU A 165 -10.12 -22.55 0.45
CA LEU A 165 -11.41 -21.86 0.57
C LEU A 165 -12.20 -21.87 -0.75
N ALA A 166 -11.54 -21.66 -1.89
CA ALA A 166 -12.18 -21.68 -3.20
C ALA A 166 -12.67 -23.08 -3.61
N THR A 167 -12.04 -24.14 -3.08
CA THR A 167 -12.42 -25.53 -3.33
C THR A 167 -13.42 -26.10 -2.33
N THR A 168 -13.73 -25.37 -1.25
CA THR A 168 -14.71 -25.79 -0.24
C THR A 168 -16.11 -25.94 -0.87
N THR A 169 -16.59 -27.18 -0.95
CA THR A 169 -17.91 -27.49 -1.51
C THR A 169 -19.06 -27.28 -0.53
N ASN A 170 -18.76 -27.00 0.74
CA ASN A 170 -19.73 -26.74 1.80
C ASN A 170 -19.92 -25.23 2.03
N PRO A 171 -21.04 -24.62 1.59
CA PRO A 171 -21.28 -23.19 1.76
C PRO A 171 -21.29 -22.74 3.23
N ALA A 172 -21.69 -23.60 4.16
CA ALA A 172 -21.72 -23.27 5.58
C ALA A 172 -20.30 -23.14 6.17
N GLU A 173 -19.37 -23.96 5.71
CA GLU A 173 -17.96 -23.93 6.12
C GLU A 173 -17.24 -22.70 5.54
N ALA A 174 -17.45 -22.41 4.25
CA ALA A 174 -16.96 -21.18 3.64
C ALA A 174 -17.52 -19.93 4.35
N THR A 175 -18.81 -19.95 4.70
CA THR A 175 -19.45 -18.85 5.43
C THR A 175 -18.86 -18.69 6.83
N ALA A 176 -18.61 -19.78 7.56
CA ALA A 176 -17.99 -19.73 8.88
C ALA A 176 -16.57 -19.12 8.84
N ILE A 177 -15.75 -19.49 7.85
CA ILE A 177 -14.40 -18.91 7.64
C ILE A 177 -14.47 -17.40 7.36
N LEU A 178 -15.48 -16.96 6.59
CA LEU A 178 -15.69 -15.55 6.30
C LEU A 178 -16.29 -14.77 7.47
N GLN A 179 -17.03 -15.44 8.37
CA GLN A 179 -17.65 -14.83 9.56
C GLN A 179 -16.73 -14.74 10.77
N GLU A 180 -15.73 -15.62 10.89
CA GLU A 180 -14.63 -15.53 11.86
C GLU A 180 -13.31 -15.19 11.15
N PRO A 181 -13.13 -13.94 10.70
CA PRO A 181 -12.03 -13.61 9.80
C PRO A 181 -10.70 -13.73 10.54
N GLU A 182 -9.98 -14.82 10.28
CA GLU A 182 -8.55 -14.85 10.56
C GLU A 182 -7.88 -13.65 9.87
N PRO A 183 -6.89 -12.99 10.51
CA PRO A 183 -6.24 -11.81 9.93
C PRO A 183 -5.73 -12.02 8.50
N LYS A 184 -5.38 -13.26 8.13
CA LYS A 184 -4.90 -13.64 6.79
C LYS A 184 -5.95 -13.45 5.69
N PHE A 185 -7.25 -13.49 5.99
CA PHE A 185 -8.34 -13.29 5.03
C PHE A 185 -8.72 -11.83 4.82
N ALA A 186 -8.14 -10.88 5.57
CA ALA A 186 -8.55 -9.48 5.55
C ALA A 186 -8.49 -8.86 4.15
N LEU A 187 -7.58 -9.30 3.27
CA LEU A 187 -7.40 -8.78 1.93
C LEU A 187 -8.29 -9.46 0.87
N LEU A 188 -9.02 -10.52 1.22
CA LEU A 188 -9.66 -11.41 0.24
C LEU A 188 -10.60 -10.68 -0.71
N LEU A 189 -11.59 -9.96 -0.18
CA LEU A 189 -12.57 -9.25 -1.00
C LEU A 189 -11.91 -8.17 -1.87
N TYR A 190 -10.99 -7.39 -1.28
CA TYR A 190 -10.24 -6.40 -2.05
C TYR A 190 -9.49 -7.03 -3.22
N ALA A 191 -8.74 -8.11 -2.97
CA ALA A 191 -7.92 -8.74 -4.00
C ALA A 191 -8.80 -9.27 -5.14
N ILE A 192 -9.89 -9.99 -4.84
CA ILE A 192 -10.85 -10.52 -5.83
C ILE A 192 -11.42 -9.39 -6.67
N GLU A 193 -11.92 -8.33 -6.03
CA GLU A 193 -12.63 -7.25 -6.71
C GLU A 193 -11.68 -6.32 -7.51
N ASN A 194 -10.41 -6.19 -7.11
CA ASN A 194 -9.56 -5.09 -7.59
C ASN A 194 -8.37 -5.53 -8.45
N TRP A 195 -7.93 -6.80 -8.42
CA TRP A 195 -6.82 -7.26 -9.27
C TRP A 195 -7.04 -7.01 -10.77
N PRO A 196 -8.25 -7.17 -11.36
CA PRO A 196 -8.45 -6.97 -12.80
C PRO A 196 -8.27 -5.51 -13.19
N PHE A 197 -8.73 -4.58 -12.34
CA PHE A 197 -8.61 -3.14 -12.60
C PHE A 197 -7.16 -2.68 -12.58
N HIS A 198 -6.36 -3.20 -11.63
CA HIS A 198 -4.91 -2.98 -11.62
C HIS A 198 -4.28 -3.50 -12.92
N PHE A 199 -4.65 -4.71 -13.36
CA PHE A 199 -4.09 -5.31 -14.57
C PHE A 199 -4.44 -4.50 -15.84
N ILE A 200 -5.69 -4.06 -15.97
CA ILE A 200 -6.14 -3.27 -17.12
C ILE A 200 -5.37 -1.95 -17.21
N SER A 201 -5.12 -1.27 -16.08
CA SER A 201 -4.40 0.01 -16.07
C SER A 201 -2.93 -0.10 -16.45
N ILE A 202 -2.31 -1.29 -16.41
CA ILE A 202 -0.97 -1.51 -16.98
C ILE A 202 -0.98 -1.23 -18.49
N ASN A 203 -2.07 -1.60 -19.17
CA ASN A 203 -2.19 -1.50 -20.62
C ASN A 203 -2.87 -0.20 -21.08
N ASP A 204 -3.19 0.70 -20.15
CA ASP A 204 -3.76 2.00 -20.47
C ASP A 204 -2.70 2.90 -21.12
N PRO A 205 -2.86 3.30 -22.40
CA PRO A 205 -1.89 4.13 -23.09
C PRO A 205 -1.67 5.51 -22.44
N GLU A 206 -2.58 6.01 -21.60
CA GLU A 206 -2.37 7.24 -20.83
C GLU A 206 -1.51 7.04 -19.55
N ARG A 207 -1.27 5.78 -19.12
CA ARG A 207 -0.46 5.47 -17.91
C ARG A 207 0.73 4.53 -18.14
N GLY A 208 0.85 3.92 -19.31
CA GLY A 208 2.12 3.51 -19.91
C GLY A 208 2.58 2.06 -19.69
N ALA A 209 3.08 1.52 -20.82
CA ALA A 209 4.03 0.44 -21.05
C ALA A 209 3.52 -1.02 -21.05
N HIS A 210 3.43 -1.57 -22.28
CA HIS A 210 3.31 -2.99 -22.59
C HIS A 210 4.31 -3.85 -21.79
N SER A 211 3.82 -4.91 -21.14
CA SER A 211 4.62 -5.80 -20.28
C SER A 211 4.26 -7.29 -20.46
N PRO A 212 5.20 -8.23 -20.25
CA PRO A 212 5.12 -9.66 -20.64
C PRO A 212 4.26 -10.55 -19.73
N PHE A 213 3.32 -9.97 -18.97
CA PHE A 213 2.58 -10.61 -17.87
C PHE A 213 1.69 -11.81 -18.26
N PHE A 214 1.50 -12.06 -19.55
CA PHE A 214 0.68 -13.18 -20.04
C PHE A 214 1.14 -14.55 -19.51
N TYR A 215 2.44 -14.73 -19.23
CA TYR A 215 2.98 -16.02 -18.81
C TYR A 215 2.72 -16.36 -17.32
N MET A 216 2.52 -15.37 -16.44
CA MET A 216 2.27 -15.63 -15.00
C MET A 216 0.81 -16.04 -14.74
N LEU A 217 -0.12 -15.58 -15.58
CA LEU A 217 -1.55 -15.94 -15.49
C LEU A 217 -1.82 -17.39 -15.93
N LEU A 218 -0.97 -17.96 -16.79
CA LEU A 218 -1.09 -19.35 -17.24
C LEU A 218 -0.67 -20.37 -16.16
N GLU A 219 0.23 -19.99 -15.24
CA GLU A 219 0.68 -20.89 -14.17
C GLU A 219 -0.24 -20.91 -12.94
N THR A 220 -1.04 -19.86 -12.72
CA THR A 220 -1.86 -19.72 -11.50
C THR A 220 -3.27 -20.29 -11.62
N GLY A 221 -3.73 -20.69 -12.81
CA GLY A 221 -5.06 -21.28 -13.00
C GLY A 221 -6.26 -20.35 -12.70
N ILE A 222 -6.00 -19.06 -12.43
CA ILE A 222 -7.02 -18.09 -11.96
C ILE A 222 -8.05 -17.71 -13.05
N THR A 223 -7.81 -18.05 -14.32
CA THR A 223 -8.72 -17.72 -15.42
C THR A 223 -10.09 -18.42 -15.35
N THR A 224 -10.26 -19.44 -14.51
CA THR A 224 -11.54 -20.18 -14.39
C THR A 224 -12.54 -19.54 -13.41
N LEU A 225 -12.12 -18.61 -12.55
CA LEU A 225 -13.00 -18.00 -11.53
C LEU A 225 -13.68 -16.69 -11.96
N ALA A 226 -13.33 -16.14 -13.14
CA ALA A 226 -13.86 -14.86 -13.61
C ALA A 226 -15.01 -14.99 -14.64
N TYR A 227 -15.41 -16.21 -14.99
CA TYR A 227 -16.38 -16.49 -16.07
C TYR A 227 -17.41 -17.58 -15.71
N GLN A 228 -17.88 -17.63 -14.46
CA GLN A 228 -19.07 -18.39 -14.09
C GLN A 228 -20.08 -17.51 -13.36
#